data_AF-A0A932H6X0-F1
#
_entry.id   AF-A0A932H6X0-F1
#
_cell.length_a   1.000
_cell.length_b   1.000
_cell.length_c   1.000
_cell.angle_alpha   90.00
_cell.angle_beta   90.00
_cell.angle_gamma   90.00
#
_symmetry.space_group_name_H-M   'P 1'
#
loop_
_entity.id
_entity.type
_entity.pdbx_description
1 polymer ?
#
loop_
_entity_poly.entity_id
_entity_poly.type
_entity_poly.pdbx_seq_one_letter_code
_entity_poly.pdbx_strand_id
1 'polypeptide(L)'
;MEAKVLTPLQAKVLVILFDNGIGERGYYFTGGSALAEFYLQHRYSDDLDLFTRSAQSIRSDYADFRPLLASRGLEIVACHPRQGTFRTKGLRGPLFHLTGIYFYPGLFAAKG
;
A
#
# COMPACT_ATOMS: atom_id res chain seq x y z
N MET A 1 20.42 9.62 13.88
CA MET A 1 18.95 9.49 13.73
C MET A 1 18.72 8.89 12.36
N GLU A 2 18.19 7.67 12.28
CA GLU A 2 17.88 7.06 10.98
C GLU A 2 16.81 7.91 10.28
N ALA A 3 17.11 8.38 9.07
CA ALA A 3 16.17 9.15 8.27
C ALA A 3 15.09 8.19 7.75
N LYS A 4 13.90 8.21 8.36
CA LYS A 4 12.74 7.51 7.82
C LYS A 4 12.22 8.27 6.59
N VAL A 5 12.13 7.56 5.47
CA VAL A 5 11.57 8.05 4.21
C VAL A 5 10.04 7.96 4.26
N LEU A 6 9.50 6.94 4.94
CA LEU A 6 8.06 6.78 5.12
C LEU A 6 7.48 7.80 6.09
N THR A 7 6.41 8.47 5.65
CA THR A 7 5.60 9.32 6.52
C THR A 7 4.87 8.49 7.59
N PRO A 8 4.47 9.10 8.72
CA PRO A 8 3.68 8.42 9.75
C PRO A 8 2.38 7.80 9.21
N LEU A 9 1.75 8.44 8.21
CA LEU A 9 0.54 7.91 7.57
C LEU A 9 0.85 6.66 6.75
N GLN A 10 1.93 6.67 5.96
CA GLN A 10 2.37 5.51 5.18
C GLN A 10 2.68 4.31 6.07
N ALA A 11 3.45 4.54 7.13
CA ALA A 11 3.78 3.51 8.10
C ALA A 11 2.51 2.95 8.77
N LYS A 12 1.56 3.82 9.15
CA LYS A 12 0.28 3.40 9.73
C LYS A 12 -0.54 2.55 8.77
N VAL A 13 -0.61 2.93 7.49
CA VAL A 13 -1.32 2.15 6.45
C VAL A 13 -0.69 0.76 6.30
N LEU A 14 0.64 0.68 6.16
CA LEU A 14 1.34 -0.60 6.05
C LEU A 14 1.07 -1.48 7.27
N VAL A 15 1.19 -0.95 8.49
CA VAL A 15 0.89 -1.69 9.73
C VAL A 15 -0.55 -2.20 9.73
N ILE A 16 -1.54 -1.36 9.41
CA ILE A 16 -2.95 -1.80 9.37
C ILE A 16 -3.14 -2.95 8.36
N LEU A 17 -2.54 -2.86 7.17
CA LEU A 17 -2.73 -3.89 6.15
C LEU A 17 -2.04 -5.21 6.54
N PHE A 18 -0.78 -5.15 6.99
CA PHE A 18 -0.02 -6.35 7.38
C PHE A 18 -0.52 -6.99 8.66
N ASP A 19 -0.96 -6.23 9.66
CA ASP A 19 -1.60 -6.79 10.87
C ASP A 19 -2.95 -7.45 10.59
N ASN A 20 -3.54 -7.25 9.41
CA ASN A 20 -4.87 -7.75 9.05
C ASN A 20 -4.83 -8.69 7.85
N GLY A 21 -3.74 -9.43 7.66
CA GLY A 21 -3.75 -10.59 6.79
C GLY A 21 -3.29 -10.34 5.35
N ILE A 22 -2.80 -9.13 5.01
CA ILE A 22 -2.42 -8.84 3.61
C ILE A 22 -1.18 -9.64 3.19
N GLY A 23 -0.25 -9.92 4.10
CA GLY A 23 0.96 -10.68 3.80
C GLY A 23 0.65 -12.14 3.48
N GLU A 24 -0.29 -12.72 4.22
CA GLU A 24 -0.81 -14.07 4.06
C GLU A 24 -1.57 -14.24 2.74
N ARG A 25 -2.15 -13.14 2.22
CA ARG A 25 -2.74 -13.06 0.87
C ARG A 25 -1.68 -12.91 -0.24
N GLY A 26 -0.41 -12.93 0.12
CA GLY A 26 0.72 -12.95 -0.81
C GLY A 26 1.23 -11.55 -1.22
N TYR A 27 0.79 -10.50 -0.53
CA TYR A 27 1.26 -9.14 -0.80
C TYR A 27 2.55 -8.81 -0.05
N TYR A 28 3.42 -8.01 -0.66
CA TYR A 28 4.65 -7.50 -0.06
C TYR A 28 4.93 -6.06 -0.51
N PHE A 29 5.52 -5.29 0.39
CA PHE A 29 5.94 -3.91 0.13
C PHE A 29 7.21 -3.91 -0.72
N THR A 30 7.17 -3.16 -1.83
CA THR A 30 8.25 -3.15 -2.83
C THR A 30 8.30 -1.78 -3.53
N GLY A 31 8.89 -1.74 -4.73
CA GLY A 31 8.97 -0.55 -5.55
C GLY A 31 9.94 0.49 -4.99
N GLY A 32 9.79 1.71 -5.48
CA GLY A 32 10.73 2.78 -5.17
C GLY A 32 10.65 3.26 -3.72
N SER A 33 9.48 3.12 -3.09
CA SER A 33 9.29 3.50 -1.68
C SER A 33 9.97 2.51 -0.74
N ALA A 34 9.93 1.20 -1.01
CA ALA A 34 10.69 0.21 -0.24
C ALA A 34 12.19 0.38 -0.43
N LEU A 35 12.64 0.60 -1.67
CA LEU A 35 14.06 0.84 -1.96
C LEU A 35 14.60 2.08 -1.24
N ALA A 36 13.81 3.16 -1.19
CA ALA A 36 14.21 4.38 -0.51
C ALA A 36 14.24 4.22 1.01
N GLU A 37 13.23 3.59 1.63
CA GLU A 37 13.18 3.38 3.09
C GLU A 37 14.31 2.48 3.60
N PHE A 38 14.58 1.36 2.93
CA PHE A 38 15.47 0.33 3.47
C PHE A 38 16.91 0.36 2.98
N TYR A 39 17.20 1.02 1.84
CA TYR A 39 18.51 0.91 1.20
C TYR A 39 19.18 2.25 0.85
N LEU A 40 18.45 3.21 0.28
CA LEU A 40 19.09 4.36 -0.36
C LEU A 40 18.82 5.71 0.29
N GLN A 41 17.67 5.90 0.97
CA GLN A 41 17.25 7.16 1.59
C GLN A 41 17.33 8.39 0.66
N HIS A 42 17.32 8.18 -0.66
CA HIS A 42 17.70 9.20 -1.66
C HIS A 42 16.52 10.08 -2.11
N ARG A 43 15.28 9.67 -1.84
CA ARG A 43 14.08 10.43 -2.22
C ARG A 43 12.92 10.15 -1.28
N TYR A 44 12.08 11.17 -1.13
CA TYR A 44 10.73 10.99 -0.60
C TYR A 44 9.82 10.43 -1.71
N SER A 45 8.85 9.62 -1.31
CA SER A 45 7.83 9.06 -2.19
C SER A 45 6.50 9.14 -1.47
N ASP A 46 5.48 9.70 -2.12
CA ASP A 46 4.13 9.81 -1.53
C ASP A 46 3.25 8.60 -1.86
N ASP A 47 3.80 7.59 -2.53
CA ASP A 47 3.12 6.37 -2.96
C ASP A 47 3.59 5.14 -2.16
N LEU A 48 2.73 4.14 -1.99
CA LEU A 48 3.06 2.80 -1.48
C LEU A 48 2.85 1.76 -2.59
N ASP A 49 3.89 1.00 -2.91
CA ASP A 49 3.80 -0.08 -3.89
C ASP A 49 3.70 -1.44 -3.18
N LEU A 50 2.57 -2.12 -3.37
CA LEU A 50 2.33 -3.48 -2.88
C LEU A 50 2.22 -4.42 -4.08
N PHE A 51 3.03 -5.47 -4.12
CA PHE A 51 2.96 -6.48 -5.18
C PHE A 51 2.41 -7.77 -4.58
N THR A 52 1.67 -8.54 -5.37
CA THR A 52 1.24 -9.88 -4.98
C THR A 52 1.62 -10.92 -6.00
N ARG A 53 2.07 -12.08 -5.55
CA ARG A 53 2.24 -13.26 -6.42
C ARG A 53 0.98 -14.12 -6.50
N SER A 54 -0.04 -13.77 -5.72
CA SER A 54 -1.29 -14.50 -5.70
C SER A 54 -2.08 -14.22 -6.98
N ALA A 55 -2.66 -15.27 -7.55
CA ALA A 55 -3.63 -15.15 -8.64
C ALA A 55 -5.01 -14.67 -8.14
N GLN A 56 -5.17 -14.45 -6.83
CA GLN A 56 -6.38 -13.90 -6.23
C GLN A 56 -6.72 -12.53 -6.83
N SER A 57 -8.01 -12.22 -6.93
CA SER A 57 -8.44 -10.94 -7.45
C SER A 57 -8.16 -9.82 -6.43
N ILE A 58 -7.31 -8.88 -6.83
CA ILE A 58 -7.07 -7.61 -6.11
C ILE A 58 -8.39 -6.90 -5.77
N ARG A 59 -9.41 -7.06 -6.61
CA ARG A 59 -10.74 -6.49 -6.39
C ARG A 59 -11.42 -7.06 -5.14
N SER A 60 -11.25 -8.36 -4.88
CA SER A 60 -11.78 -9.05 -3.70
C SER A 60 -11.08 -8.53 -2.44
N ASP A 61 -9.75 -8.50 -2.47
CA ASP A 61 -8.95 -8.03 -1.34
C ASP A 61 -9.25 -6.56 -1.01
N TYR A 62 -9.45 -5.73 -2.03
CA TYR A 62 -9.88 -4.35 -1.84
C TYR A 62 -11.23 -4.23 -1.11
N ALA A 63 -12.20 -5.09 -1.45
CA ALA A 63 -13.50 -5.07 -0.80
C ALA A 63 -13.39 -5.37 0.71
N ASP A 64 -12.41 -6.19 1.11
CA ASP A 64 -12.14 -6.54 2.50
C ASP A 64 -11.38 -5.41 3.23
N PHE A 65 -10.37 -4.83 2.59
CA PHE A 65 -9.51 -3.82 3.24
C PHE A 65 -10.14 -2.42 3.29
N ARG A 66 -11.05 -2.09 2.38
CA ARG A 66 -11.75 -0.79 2.40
C ARG A 66 -12.47 -0.51 3.73
N PRO A 67 -13.37 -1.37 4.23
CA PRO A 67 -14.04 -1.14 5.52
C PRO A 67 -13.06 -1.17 6.69
N LEU A 68 -12.00 -1.97 6.62
CA LEU A 68 -10.94 -1.98 7.62
C LEU A 68 -10.26 -0.60 7.72
N LEU A 69 -9.78 -0.05 6.61
CA LEU A 69 -9.13 1.27 6.59
C LEU A 69 -10.08 2.37 7.10
N ALA A 70 -11.35 2.33 6.68
CA ALA A 70 -12.38 3.24 7.16
C ALA A 70 -12.57 3.15 8.69
N SER A 71 -12.63 1.94 9.26
CA SER A 71 -12.75 1.74 10.71
C SER A 71 -11.57 2.32 11.51
N ARG A 72 -10.40 2.49 10.87
CA ARG A 72 -9.18 3.06 11.46
C ARG A 72 -9.05 4.57 11.22
N GLY A 73 -10.12 5.20 10.72
CA GLY A 73 -10.18 6.64 10.45
C GLY A 73 -9.41 7.06 9.20
N LEU A 74 -9.30 6.17 8.21
CA LEU A 74 -8.70 6.45 6.91
C LEU A 74 -9.77 6.43 5.83
N GLU A 75 -9.84 7.49 5.04
CA GLU A 75 -10.78 7.59 3.91
C GLU A 75 -10.07 7.22 2.61
N ILE A 76 -10.71 6.40 1.77
CA ILE A 76 -10.25 6.16 0.40
C ILE A 76 -10.89 7.19 -0.52
N VAL A 77 -10.07 8.11 -1.04
CA VAL A 77 -10.53 9.27 -1.84
C VAL A 77 -10.60 8.98 -3.34
N ALA A 78 -9.88 7.96 -3.82
CA ALA A 78 -9.94 7.51 -5.20
C ALA A 78 -9.59 6.03 -5.31
N CYS A 79 -10.22 5.35 -6.26
CA CYS A 79 -10.05 3.93 -6.56
C CYS A 79 -10.00 3.74 -8.08
N HIS A 80 -8.94 3.14 -8.59
CA HIS A 80 -8.79 2.78 -10.00
C HIS A 80 -8.71 1.25 -10.15
N PRO A 81 -9.87 0.57 -10.28
CA PRO A 81 -9.96 -0.88 -10.13
C PRO A 81 -9.28 -1.67 -11.25
N ARG A 82 -9.01 -1.06 -12.41
CA ARG A 82 -8.27 -1.72 -13.51
C ARG A 82 -6.76 -1.82 -13.28
N GLN A 83 -6.22 -1.06 -12.32
CA GLN A 83 -4.77 -1.01 -12.04
C GLN A 83 -4.44 -1.38 -10.59
N GLY A 84 -5.44 -1.75 -9.79
CA GLY A 84 -5.23 -2.01 -8.37
C GLY A 84 -4.75 -0.77 -7.59
N THR A 85 -5.15 0.44 -8.00
CA THR A 85 -4.66 1.68 -7.37
C THR A 85 -5.70 2.28 -6.45
N PHE A 86 -5.31 2.69 -5.24
CA PHE A 86 -6.21 3.37 -4.29
C PHE A 86 -5.51 4.51 -3.56
N ARG A 87 -6.19 5.63 -3.33
CA ARG A 87 -5.64 6.79 -2.60
C ARG A 87 -6.26 6.90 -1.22
N THR A 88 -5.47 7.12 -0.17
CA THR A 88 -5.98 7.25 1.20
C THR A 88 -5.64 8.60 1.83
N LYS A 89 -6.55 9.12 2.66
CA LYS A 89 -6.34 10.34 3.44
C LYS A 89 -6.67 10.08 4.92
N GLY A 90 -5.87 10.65 5.82
CA GLY A 90 -6.16 10.60 7.25
C GLY A 90 -7.34 11.53 7.63
N LEU A 91 -8.30 11.03 8.42
CA LEU A 91 -9.48 11.81 8.85
C LEU A 91 -9.27 12.59 10.16
N ARG A 92 -8.18 12.32 10.92
CA ARG A 92 -7.88 13.01 12.18
C ARG A 92 -6.42 13.47 12.20
N GLY A 93 -6.18 14.78 12.11
CA GLY A 93 -4.86 15.42 12.16
C GLY A 93 -4.60 16.41 11.00
N PRO A 94 -3.37 16.95 10.87
CA PRO A 94 -2.95 17.69 9.68
C PRO A 94 -3.28 16.89 8.41
N LEU A 95 -3.60 17.57 7.33
CA LEU A 95 -4.11 16.97 6.09
C LEU A 95 -3.01 16.15 5.38
N PHE A 96 -2.74 14.92 5.83
CA PHE A 96 -1.77 14.04 5.19
C PHE A 96 -2.44 13.29 4.03
N HIS A 97 -1.90 13.48 2.83
CA HIS A 97 -2.38 12.84 1.60
C HIS A 97 -1.41 11.72 1.21
N LEU A 98 -1.91 10.49 1.06
CA LEU A 98 -1.18 9.43 0.39
C LEU A 98 -1.64 9.40 -1.07
N THR A 99 -0.70 9.64 -1.98
CA THR A 99 -0.99 9.85 -3.41
C THR A 99 -1.38 8.57 -4.13
N GLY A 100 -1.04 7.40 -3.57
CA GLY A 100 -1.48 6.11 -4.09
C GLY A 100 -0.95 4.91 -3.31
N ILE A 101 -1.74 3.84 -3.29
CA ILE A 101 -1.35 2.47 -2.97
C ILE A 101 -1.59 1.69 -4.25
N TYR A 102 -0.54 1.11 -4.82
CA TYR A 102 -0.63 0.37 -6.07
C TYR A 102 -0.49 -1.12 -5.80
N PHE A 103 -1.42 -1.91 -6.34
CA PHE A 103 -1.42 -3.36 -6.28
C PHE A 103 -1.11 -3.94 -7.64
N TYR A 104 0.05 -4.57 -7.77
CA TYR A 104 0.49 -5.19 -9.02
C TYR A 104 0.40 -6.72 -8.95
N PRO A 105 -0.30 -7.38 -9.89
CA PRO A 105 -0.19 -8.82 -10.04
C PRO A 105 1.22 -9.16 -10.56
N GLY A 106 1.89 -10.10 -9.90
CA GLY A 106 3.23 -10.54 -10.26
C GLY A 106 3.25 -11.10 -11.68
N LEU A 107 3.87 -10.38 -12.61
CA LEU A 107 4.07 -10.82 -13.99
C LEU A 107 5.22 -11.85 -14.03
N PHE A 108 4.94 -13.08 -13.60
CA PHE A 108 5.78 -14.23 -13.96
C PHE A 108 4.93 -15.21 -14.75
N ALA A 109 4.91 -15.01 -16.07
CA ALA A 109 4.71 -16.12 -16.99
C ALA A 109 5.91 -17.06 -16.80
N ALA A 110 5.75 -18.10 -15.99
CA ALA A 110 6.63 -19.25 -16.07
C ALA A 110 6.46 -19.81 -17.50
N LYS A 111 7.46 -19.62 -18.35
CA LYS A 111 7.64 -20.48 -19.52
C LYS A 111 7.89 -21.88 -18.97
N GLY A 112 6.88 -22.73 -19.02
CA GLY A 112 6.94 -24.18 -18.84
C GLY A 112 6.26 -24.82 -20.03
#